data_AF-A0A5K1DJX3-F1
#
_entry.id   AF-A0A5K1DJX3-F1
#
_cell.length_a   1.000
_cell.length_b   1.000
_cell.length_c   1.000
_cell.angle_alpha   90.00
_cell.angle_beta   90.00
_cell.angle_gamma   90.00
#
_symmetry.space_group_name_H-M   'P 1'
#
loop_
_entity.id
_entity.type
_entity.pdbx_description
1 polymer ?
#
loop_
_entity_poly.entity_id
_entity_poly.type
_entity_poly.pdbx_seq_one_letter_code
_entity_poly.pdbx_strand_id
1 'polypeptide(L)'
;HPRCTTSFWIKFSNTTCDENQLCSIKSSYGNGSVIEGTLALKAFWFEDGSGGTIKLPVIAFGCVHNENSVDFENLLDPNLVGLRPGSLSLVSQIGFFIDHKFACCPPLYSR
;
A
#
# COMPACT_ATOMS: atom_id res chain seq x y z
N HIS A 1 -8.82 1.13 14.95
CA HIS A 1 -7.88 1.86 14.09
C HIS A 1 -6.73 2.39 14.93
N PRO A 2 -5.48 2.28 14.46
CA PRO A 2 -4.29 2.65 15.23
C PRO A 2 -4.15 4.18 15.34
N ARG A 3 -3.70 4.65 16.51
CA ARG A 3 -3.53 6.09 16.79
C ARG A 3 -2.14 6.60 16.37
N CYS A 4 -2.10 7.87 15.95
CA CYS A 4 -0.92 8.64 15.54
C CYS A 4 0.21 8.72 16.58
N THR A 5 -0.07 8.45 17.85
CA THR A 5 0.92 8.47 18.92
C THR A 5 1.93 7.32 18.87
N THR A 6 1.76 6.37 17.94
CA THR A 6 2.72 5.27 17.76
C THR A 6 3.83 5.69 16.78
N SER A 7 5.08 5.66 17.24
CA SER A 7 6.29 6.01 16.48
C SER A 7 6.46 5.23 15.17
N PHE A 8 5.75 4.11 15.05
CA PHE A 8 5.69 3.29 13.85
C PHE A 8 5.18 4.06 12.61
N TRP A 9 4.17 4.93 12.76
CA TRP A 9 3.57 5.61 11.60
C TRP A 9 4.36 6.80 11.10
N ILE A 10 5.07 7.49 12.00
CA ILE A 10 5.95 8.64 11.69
C ILE A 10 7.07 8.23 10.72
N LYS A 11 7.40 6.93 10.67
CA LYS A 11 8.38 6.37 9.73
C LYS A 11 7.92 6.44 8.27
N PHE A 12 6.62 6.57 8.02
CA PHE A 12 6.09 6.65 6.66
C PHE A 12 6.03 8.10 6.20
N SER A 13 6.88 8.47 5.23
CA SER A 13 6.82 9.81 4.62
C SER A 13 5.41 10.07 4.08
N ASN A 14 4.86 11.26 4.31
CA ASN A 14 3.50 11.69 3.88
C ASN A 14 2.32 11.22 4.75
N THR A 15 2.57 10.87 6.03
CA THR A 15 1.50 10.69 7.02
C THR A 15 1.14 12.00 7.72
N THR A 16 -0.15 12.30 7.78
CA THR A 16 -0.71 13.35 8.63
C THR A 16 -1.66 12.74 9.66
N CYS A 17 -1.95 13.47 10.73
CA CYS A 17 -2.93 13.04 11.72
C CYS A 17 -4.22 13.82 11.51
N ASP A 18 -5.33 13.10 11.40
CA ASP A 18 -6.64 13.74 11.41
C ASP A 18 -7.04 14.18 12.83
N GLU A 19 -8.18 14.86 12.93
CA GLU A 19 -8.74 15.35 14.19
C GLU A 19 -9.05 14.21 15.19
N ASN A 20 -9.21 12.98 14.69
CA ASN A 20 -9.44 11.77 15.47
C ASN A 20 -8.14 11.04 15.85
N GLN A 21 -6.98 11.66 15.60
CA GLN A 21 -5.64 11.08 15.79
C GLN A 21 -5.40 9.81 14.98
N LEU A 22 -6.08 9.63 13.84
CA LEU A 22 -5.80 8.56 12.90
C LEU A 22 -4.75 9.02 11.89
N CYS A 23 -3.86 8.10 11.50
CA CYS A 23 -2.85 8.38 10.48
C CYS A 23 -3.48 8.39 9.10
N SER A 24 -3.59 9.56 8.49
CA SER A 24 -4.02 9.73 7.12
C SER A 24 -2.85 9.65 6.15
N ILE A 25 -3.12 9.12 4.96
CA ILE A 25 -2.22 9.08 3.82
C ILE A 25 -2.84 9.89 2.69
N LYS A 26 -2.00 10.69 2.05
CA LYS A 26 -2.32 11.33 0.76
C LYS A 26 -1.32 10.86 -0.29
N SER A 27 -1.81 10.40 -1.43
CA SER A 27 -0.95 9.97 -2.53
C SER A 27 -1.45 10.50 -3.85
N SER A 28 -0.53 10.92 -4.72
CA SER A 28 -0.82 11.40 -6.07
C SER A 28 -0.34 10.39 -7.10
N TYR A 29 -1.15 10.18 -8.12
CA TYR A 29 -0.85 9.37 -9.28
C TYR A 29 -0.22 10.22 -10.40
N GLY A 30 0.39 9.55 -11.38
CA GLY A 30 1.09 10.21 -12.49
C GLY A 30 0.18 11.04 -13.40
N ASN A 31 -1.12 10.75 -13.42
CA ASN A 31 -2.14 11.50 -14.15
C ASN A 31 -2.70 12.71 -13.36
N GLY A 32 -2.13 13.03 -12.19
CA GLY A 32 -2.58 14.12 -11.33
C GLY A 32 -3.73 13.74 -10.38
N SER A 33 -4.26 12.52 -10.47
CA SER A 33 -5.23 12.01 -9.52
C SER A 33 -4.67 11.93 -8.11
N VAL A 34 -5.52 12.14 -7.11
CA VAL A 34 -5.12 12.13 -5.70
C VAL A 34 -6.11 11.28 -4.91
N ILE A 35 -5.55 10.39 -4.08
CA ILE A 35 -6.28 9.66 -3.06
C ILE A 35 -5.93 10.16 -1.67
N GLU A 36 -6.94 10.10 -0.81
CA GLU A 36 -6.81 10.30 0.62
C GLU A 36 -7.48 9.13 1.37
N GLY A 37 -6.79 8.65 2.39
CA GLY A 37 -7.23 7.50 3.15
C GLY A 37 -6.62 7.44 4.53
N THR A 38 -6.98 6.43 5.30
CA THR A 38 -6.42 6.15 6.62
C THR A 38 -5.52 4.92 6.56
N LEU A 39 -4.42 4.95 7.30
CA LEU A 39 -3.52 3.81 7.39
C LEU A 39 -4.03 2.74 8.38
N ALA A 40 -3.80 1.50 8.01
CA ALA A 40 -4.08 0.34 8.82
C ALA A 40 -2.95 -0.70 8.70
N LEU A 41 -2.90 -1.63 9.65
CA LEU A 41 -1.96 -2.75 9.65
C LEU A 41 -2.72 -4.04 9.37
N LYS A 42 -2.18 -4.88 8.50
CA LYS A 42 -2.69 -6.22 8.23
C LYS A 42 -1.52 -7.17 8.03
N ALA A 43 -1.74 -8.44 8.37
CA ALA A 43 -0.90 -9.51 7.88
C ALA A 43 -1.26 -9.81 6.41
N PHE A 44 -0.26 -10.14 5.61
CA PHE A 44 -0.43 -10.62 4.24
C PHE A 44 0.18 -12.01 4.09
N TRP A 45 -0.29 -12.75 3.11
CA TRP A 45 0.17 -14.09 2.79
C TRP A 45 0.54 -14.12 1.31
N PHE A 46 1.69 -14.71 1.02
CA PHE A 46 2.19 -14.88 -0.34
C PHE A 46 2.52 -16.34 -0.55
N GLU A 47 2.15 -16.88 -1.70
CA GLU A 47 2.62 -18.19 -2.11
C GLU A 47 4.11 -18.12 -2.43
N ASP A 48 4.87 -19.13 -1.99
CA ASP A 48 6.25 -19.32 -2.38
C ASP A 48 6.34 -20.15 -3.68
N GLY A 49 7.49 -20.09 -4.34
CA GLY A 49 7.72 -20.82 -5.59
C GLY A 49 7.73 -22.36 -5.45
N SER A 50 7.62 -22.88 -4.22
CA SER A 50 7.54 -24.32 -3.90
C SER A 50 6.14 -24.79 -3.51
N GLY A 51 5.13 -23.92 -3.58
CA GLY A 51 3.74 -24.25 -3.21
C GLY A 51 3.45 -24.18 -1.70
N GLY A 52 4.34 -23.57 -0.92
CA GLY A 52 4.09 -23.16 0.45
C GLY A 52 3.58 -21.71 0.54
N THR A 53 3.23 -21.26 1.74
CA THR A 53 2.75 -19.89 1.98
C THR A 53 3.63 -19.18 3.00
N ILE A 54 4.11 -17.99 2.67
CA ILE A 54 4.86 -17.09 3.55
C ILE A 54 3.89 -16.07 4.14
N LYS A 55 3.85 -15.99 5.47
CA LYS A 55 3.09 -14.98 6.21
C LYS A 55 3.98 -13.79 6.55
N LEU A 56 3.58 -12.60 6.11
CA LEU A 56 4.23 -11.33 6.45
C LEU A 56 3.39 -10.63 7.53
N PRO A 57 3.86 -10.57 8.79
CA PRO A 57 3.00 -10.37 9.95
C PRO A 57 2.47 -8.94 10.09
N VAL A 58 3.13 -7.93 9.53
CA VAL A 58 2.75 -6.52 9.70
C VAL A 58 3.10 -5.71 8.46
N ILE A 59 2.12 -5.49 7.59
CA ILE A 59 2.21 -4.58 6.44
C ILE A 59 1.24 -3.42 6.69
N ALA A 60 1.75 -2.21 6.57
CA ALA A 60 0.99 -0.98 6.52
C ALA A 60 0.34 -0.84 5.13
N PHE A 61 -0.95 -0.53 5.11
CA PHE A 61 -1.70 -0.28 3.89
C PHE A 61 -2.69 0.87 4.11
N GLY A 62 -3.15 1.49 3.01
CA GLY A 62 -4.13 2.57 3.05
C GLY A 62 -5.54 2.06 2.77
N CYS A 63 -6.50 2.49 3.58
CA CYS A 63 -7.93 2.39 3.30
C CYS A 63 -8.37 3.73 2.73
N VAL A 64 -8.67 3.76 1.43
CA VAL A 64 -9.02 4.98 0.69
C VAL A 64 -10.50 5.30 0.94
N HIS A 65 -10.78 6.56 1.28
CA HIS A 65 -12.16 7.04 1.49
C HIS A 65 -12.51 8.19 0.55
N ASN A 66 -11.52 8.93 0.06
CA ASN A 66 -11.70 10.06 -0.84
C ASN A 66 -10.77 9.93 -2.05
N GLU A 67 -11.31 10.23 -3.22
CA GLU A 67 -10.57 10.26 -4.47
C GLU A 67 -11.17 11.28 -5.43
N ASN A 68 -10.32 11.93 -6.23
CA ASN A 68 -10.77 13.00 -7.12
C ASN A 68 -10.83 12.64 -8.61
N SER A 69 -10.31 11.49 -9.07
CA SER A 69 -10.22 11.22 -10.53
C SER A 69 -9.81 9.80 -10.99
N VAL A 70 -9.81 8.77 -10.15
CA VAL A 70 -9.70 7.39 -10.69
C VAL A 70 -11.10 6.82 -10.79
N ASP A 71 -11.49 6.36 -11.99
CA ASP A 71 -12.72 5.60 -12.21
C ASP A 71 -12.59 4.18 -11.62
N PHE A 72 -12.36 4.09 -10.30
CA PHE A 72 -12.43 2.80 -9.58
C PHE A 72 -13.84 2.20 -9.64
N GLU A 73 -14.86 3.00 -9.95
CA GLU A 73 -16.25 2.54 -10.08
C GLU A 73 -16.45 1.50 -11.21
N ASN A 74 -15.59 1.49 -12.22
CA ASN A 74 -15.65 0.50 -13.31
C ASN A 74 -14.81 -0.75 -13.04
N LEU A 75 -14.11 -0.82 -11.91
CA LEU A 75 -13.29 -1.96 -11.52
C LEU A 75 -14.07 -2.85 -10.54
N LEU A 76 -14.15 -4.14 -10.85
CA LEU A 76 -14.82 -5.14 -10.01
C LEU A 76 -14.23 -5.19 -8.58
N ASP A 77 -12.94 -4.92 -8.44
CA ASP A 77 -12.21 -4.86 -7.16
C ASP A 77 -11.10 -3.80 -7.23
N PRO A 78 -11.37 -2.53 -6.85
CA PRO A 78 -10.41 -1.44 -6.97
C PRO A 78 -9.33 -1.51 -5.88
N ASN A 79 -8.37 -2.41 -6.06
CA ASN A 79 -7.21 -2.54 -5.17
C ASN A 79 -5.94 -2.09 -5.88
N LEU A 80 -5.12 -1.30 -5.18
CA LEU A 80 -3.86 -0.78 -5.71
C LEU A 80 -2.68 -1.30 -4.89
N VAL A 81 -1.63 -1.75 -5.58
CA VAL A 81 -0.34 -2.07 -4.98
C VAL A 81 0.71 -1.04 -5.39
N GLY A 82 1.25 -0.32 -4.40
CA GLY A 82 2.29 0.68 -4.62
C GLY A 82 3.68 0.07 -4.84
N LEU A 83 4.17 0.11 -6.08
CA LEU A 83 5.52 -0.35 -6.46
C LEU A 83 6.54 0.78 -6.61
N ARG A 84 6.08 2.04 -6.55
CA ARG A 84 6.98 3.21 -6.60
C ARG A 84 7.90 3.22 -5.37
N PRO A 85 9.18 3.61 -5.48
CA PRO A 85 10.05 3.78 -4.34
C PRO A 85 9.40 4.67 -3.25
N GLY A 86 9.43 4.19 -2.01
CA GLY A 86 8.85 4.90 -0.86
C GLY A 86 8.61 3.97 0.33
N SER A 87 8.62 4.51 1.54
CA SER A 87 8.51 3.74 2.79
C SER A 87 7.23 2.89 2.89
N LEU A 88 6.14 3.33 2.26
CA LEU A 88 4.85 2.61 2.21
C LEU A 88 4.76 1.61 1.06
N SER A 89 5.72 1.59 0.14
CA SER A 89 5.74 0.59 -0.94
C SER A 89 5.84 -0.81 -0.35
N LEU A 90 5.08 -1.75 -0.93
CA LEU A 90 5.11 -3.15 -0.51
C LEU A 90 6.55 -3.68 -0.48
N VAL A 91 7.31 -3.42 -1.55
CA VAL A 91 8.71 -3.84 -1.72
C VAL A 91 9.62 -3.30 -0.61
N SER A 92 9.38 -2.06 -0.18
CA SER A 92 10.17 -1.46 0.91
C SER A 92 9.81 -2.05 2.28
N GLN A 93 8.53 -2.32 2.51
CA GLN A 93 8.05 -2.92 3.77
C GLN A 93 8.53 -4.36 3.95
N ILE A 94 8.62 -5.13 2.85
CA ILE A 94 9.06 -6.53 2.86
C ILE A 94 10.53 -6.69 2.47
N GLY A 95 11.24 -5.59 2.24
CA GLY A 95 12.56 -5.57 1.59
C GLY A 95 13.60 -6.46 2.26
N PHE A 96 13.58 -6.56 3.59
CA PHE A 96 14.45 -7.46 4.35
C PHE A 96 14.31 -8.92 3.94
N PHE A 97 13.10 -9.37 3.57
CA PHE A 97 12.82 -10.75 3.16
C PHE A 97 13.15 -11.03 1.69
N ILE A 98 13.21 -10.00 0.85
CA ILE A 98 13.34 -10.12 -0.61
C ILE A 98 14.61 -9.46 -1.17
N ASP A 99 15.59 -9.14 -0.32
CA ASP A 99 16.81 -8.39 -0.70
C ASP A 99 16.49 -7.08 -1.45
N HIS A 100 15.39 -6.41 -1.07
CA HIS A 100 14.90 -5.18 -1.67
C HIS A 100 14.68 -5.23 -3.20
N LYS A 101 14.53 -6.43 -3.78
CA LYS A 101 14.39 -6.64 -5.23
C LYS A 101 13.10 -7.39 -5.56
N PHE A 102 12.49 -7.03 -6.68
CA PHE A 102 11.30 -7.70 -7.20
C PHE A 102 11.31 -7.67 -8.72
N ALA A 103 10.56 -8.58 -9.34
CA ALA A 103 10.27 -8.59 -10.76
C ALA A 103 8.76 -8.53 -10.98
N CYS A 104 8.32 -7.84 -12.04
CA CYS A 104 6.92 -7.77 -12.43
C CYS A 104 6.78 -8.23 -13.88
N CYS A 105 5.94 -9.25 -14.10
CA CYS A 105 5.64 -9.79 -15.42
C CYS A 105 4.13 -9.62 -15.68
N PRO A 106 3.70 -8.48 -16.25
CA PRO A 106 2.29 -8.33 -16.63
C PRO A 106 1.96 -9.31 -17.76
N PRO A 107 0.72 -9.85 -17.81
CA PRO A 107 0.32 -10.71 -18.90
C PRO A 107 0.51 -9.98 -20.23
N LEU A 108 1.08 -10.69 -21.21
CA LEU A 108 1.11 -10.18 -22.58
C LEU A 108 -0.34 -10.05 -23.04
N TYR A 109 -0.82 -8.82 -23.21
CA TYR A 109 -2.04 -8.57 -23.95
C TYR A 109 -1.76 -8.97 -25.41
N SER A 110 -2.17 -10.17 -25.80
CA SER A 110 -2.36 -10.45 -27.23
C SER A 110 -3.45 -9.50 -27.69
N ARG A 111 -3.14 -8.65 -28.67
CA ARG A 111 -4.19 -8.07 -29.50
C ARG A 111 -4.88 -9.17 -30.31
#